data_AF-X1S5H1-F1
#
_entry.id   AF-X1S5H1-F1
#
_cell.length_a   1.000
_cell.length_b   1.000
_cell.length_c   1.000
_cell.angle_alpha   90.00
_cell.angle_beta   90.00
_cell.angle_gamma   90.00
#
_symmetry.space_group_name_H-M   'P 1'
#
loop_
_entity.id
_entity.type
_entity.pdbx_description
1 polymer ?
#
loop_
_entity_poly.entity_id
_entity_poly.type
_entity_poly.pdbx_seq_one_letter_code
_entity_poly.pdbx_strand_id
1 'polypeptide(L)'
;MNLVIVVPTVGSFIVPSVLSLVTGLVIVPVVAFSVVSLVSFLQLIMTNPTIANFAFIAIFIGIYLAIITEWAASWDFSFIYLMATIFLVAVTLFLARFLTKERIILSSKG
;
A
#
# COMPACT_ATOMS: atom_id res chain seq x y z
N MET A 1 -18.61 -23.15 12.89
CA MET A 1 -18.59 -22.22 11.75
C MET A 1 -19.46 -22.83 10.65
N ASN A 2 -20.64 -22.26 10.42
CA ASN A 2 -21.57 -22.73 9.39
C ASN A 2 -21.28 -21.97 8.09
N LEU A 3 -20.28 -22.45 7.32
CA LEU A 3 -20.09 -22.01 5.95
C LEU A 3 -21.24 -22.60 5.15
N VAL A 4 -22.34 -21.85 5.04
CA VAL A 4 -23.44 -22.16 4.13
C VAL A 4 -22.83 -22.28 2.74
N ILE A 5 -22.74 -23.51 2.25
CA ILE A 5 -22.29 -23.84 0.91
C ILE A 5 -23.36 -23.28 -0.04
N VAL A 6 -23.12 -22.06 -0.51
CA VAL A 6 -23.90 -21.48 -1.61
C VAL A 6 -23.46 -22.23 -2.86
N VAL A 7 -24.25 -23.21 -3.29
CA VAL A 7 -24.00 -23.98 -4.52
C VAL A 7 -24.42 -23.10 -5.71
N PRO A 8 -23.49 -22.65 -6.57
CA PRO A 8 -23.83 -21.79 -7.70
C PRO A 8 -24.47 -22.61 -8.84
N THR A 9 -25.57 -22.10 -9.38
CA THR A 9 -26.36 -22.71 -10.47
C THR A 9 -25.57 -22.90 -11.77
N VAL A 10 -24.41 -22.23 -11.91
CA VAL A 10 -23.52 -22.25 -13.10
C VAL A 10 -22.20 -23.01 -12.89
N GLY A 11 -22.08 -23.80 -11.82
CA GLY A 11 -21.10 -24.89 -11.78
C GLY A 11 -19.70 -24.59 -11.23
N SER A 12 -19.39 -23.37 -10.79
CA SER A 12 -18.21 -23.16 -9.91
C SER A 12 -18.36 -21.95 -8.99
N PHE A 13 -17.95 -22.12 -7.73
CA PHE A 13 -17.87 -21.05 -6.74
C PHE A 13 -16.43 -20.51 -6.78
N ILE A 14 -16.25 -19.29 -7.31
CA ILE A 14 -14.92 -18.66 -7.37
C ILE A 14 -14.64 -18.05 -5.99
N VAL A 15 -14.08 -18.86 -5.10
CA VAL A 15 -13.52 -18.35 -3.83
C VAL A 15 -12.13 -17.81 -4.12
N PRO A 16 -11.85 -16.53 -3.80
CA PRO A 16 -10.49 -16.04 -3.87
C PRO A 16 -9.60 -16.88 -2.96
N SER A 17 -8.39 -17.21 -3.42
CA SER A 17 -7.44 -17.92 -2.57
C SER A 17 -7.18 -17.14 -1.28
N VAL A 18 -6.81 -17.82 -0.19
CA VAL A 18 -6.45 -17.17 1.08
C VAL A 18 -5.37 -16.11 0.86
N LEU A 19 -4.39 -16.39 -0.01
CA LEU A 19 -3.35 -15.45 -0.39
C LEU A 19 -3.93 -14.19 -1.03
N SER A 20 -4.85 -14.34 -1.98
CA SER A 20 -5.56 -13.22 -2.63
C SER A 20 -6.33 -12.37 -1.62
N LEU A 21 -6.98 -13.00 -0.64
CA LEU A 21 -7.69 -12.30 0.44
C LEU A 21 -6.74 -11.49 1.33
N VAL A 22 -5.64 -12.09 1.78
CA VAL A 22 -4.63 -11.40 2.62
C VAL A 22 -4.00 -10.25 1.86
N THR A 23 -3.62 -10.46 0.60
CA THR A 23 -3.03 -9.41 -0.23
C THR A 23 -3.99 -8.25 -0.44
N GLY A 24 -5.24 -8.52 -0.83
CA GLY A 24 -6.24 -7.48 -1.11
C GLY A 24 -6.73 -6.73 0.13
N LEU A 25 -6.94 -7.43 1.24
CA LEU A 25 -7.55 -6.84 2.45
C LEU A 25 -6.54 -6.31 3.46
N VAL A 26 -5.30 -6.78 3.43
CA VAL A 26 -4.27 -6.38 4.40
C VAL A 26 -3.11 -5.69 3.71
N ILE A 27 -2.46 -6.34 2.76
CA ILE A 27 -1.21 -5.83 2.18
C ILE A 27 -1.47 -4.54 1.38
N VAL A 28 -2.47 -4.53 0.49
CA VAL A 28 -2.78 -3.35 -0.33
C VAL A 28 -3.15 -2.12 0.51
N PRO A 29 -4.05 -2.20 1.51
CA PRO A 29 -4.32 -1.08 2.40
C PRO A 29 -3.10 -0.59 3.18
N VAL A 30 -2.26 -1.51 3.67
CA VAL A 30 -1.02 -1.16 4.39
C VAL A 30 -0.06 -0.41 3.48
N VAL A 31 0.19 -0.90 2.26
CA VAL A 31 1.03 -0.22 1.27
C VAL A 31 0.48 1.17 0.98
N ALA A 32 -0.82 1.29 0.66
CA ALA A 32 -1.45 2.56 0.36
C ALA A 32 -1.29 3.57 1.52
N PHE A 33 -1.59 3.15 2.75
CA PHE A 33 -1.48 4.00 3.93
C PHE A 33 -0.02 4.39 4.20
N SER A 34 0.93 3.48 4.06
CA SER A 34 2.34 3.75 4.27
C SER A 34 2.92 4.70 3.23
N VAL A 35 2.56 4.55 1.95
CA VAL A 35 2.96 5.47 0.87
C VAL A 35 2.37 6.86 1.11
N VAL A 36 1.06 6.95 1.38
CA VAL A 36 0.41 8.25 1.66
C VAL A 36 1.06 8.93 2.85
N SER A 37 1.28 8.21 3.95
CA SER A 37 1.93 8.76 5.15
C SER A 37 3.34 9.27 4.87
N LEU A 38 4.13 8.52 4.09
CA LEU A 38 5.48 8.91 3.70
C LEU A 38 5.46 10.16 2.82
N VAL A 39 4.54 10.24 1.87
CA VAL A 39 4.41 11.41 1.00
C VAL A 39 3.92 12.64 1.77
N SER A 40 2.95 12.49 2.66
CA SER A 40 2.55 13.57 3.56
C SER A 40 3.72 14.06 4.41
N PHE A 41 4.54 13.16 4.95
CA PHE A 41 5.76 13.54 5.65
C PHE A 41 6.73 14.33 4.77
N LEU A 42 6.96 13.88 3.54
CA LEU A 42 7.82 14.61 2.59
C LEU A 42 7.27 16.00 2.29
N GLN A 43 5.95 16.14 2.08
CA GLN A 43 5.30 17.44 1.86
C GLN A 43 5.46 18.39 3.05
N LEU A 44 5.47 17.88 4.29
CA LEU A 44 5.71 18.69 5.50
C LEU A 44 7.15 19.22 5.62
N ILE A 45 8.11 18.62 4.91
CA ILE A 45 9.52 19.00 4.95
C ILE A 45 9.92 19.78 3.71
N MET A 46 9.34 19.45 2.55
CA MET A 46 9.69 20.04 1.27
C MET A 46 9.02 21.41 1.08
N THR A 47 9.80 22.39 0.64
CA THR A 47 9.30 23.71 0.25
C THR A 47 8.39 23.67 -0.98
N ASN A 48 8.54 22.66 -1.85
CA ASN A 48 7.74 22.47 -3.05
C ASN A 48 6.98 21.12 -3.01
N PRO A 49 5.68 21.11 -2.66
CA PRO A 49 4.91 19.87 -2.50
C PRO A 49 4.63 19.14 -3.82
N THR A 50 4.81 19.80 -4.96
CA THR A 50 4.58 19.22 -6.30
C THR A 50 5.52 18.05 -6.57
N ILE A 51 6.77 18.13 -6.12
CA ILE A 51 7.77 17.05 -6.32
C ILE A 51 7.36 15.79 -5.54
N ALA A 52 6.87 15.96 -4.30
CA ALA A 52 6.38 14.85 -3.49
C ALA A 52 5.15 14.17 -4.13
N ASN A 53 4.27 14.96 -4.74
CA ASN A 53 3.13 14.42 -5.50
C ASN A 53 3.55 13.67 -6.77
N PHE A 54 4.57 14.14 -7.49
CA PHE A 54 5.12 13.39 -8.62
C PHE A 54 5.71 12.04 -8.19
N ALA A 55 6.46 12.02 -7.08
CA ALA A 55 6.97 10.78 -6.51
C ALA A 55 5.84 9.81 -6.10
N PHE A 56 4.77 10.33 -5.50
CA PHE A 56 3.58 9.55 -5.16
C PHE A 56 2.95 8.87 -6.39
N ILE A 57 2.72 9.64 -7.45
CA ILE A 57 2.13 9.14 -8.70
C ILE A 57 3.03 8.07 -9.31
N ALA A 58 4.34 8.32 -9.36
CA ALA A 58 5.31 7.36 -9.89
C ALA A 58 5.30 6.04 -9.12
N ILE A 59 5.23 6.07 -7.78
CA ILE A 59 5.17 4.86 -6.94
C ILE A 59 3.89 4.07 -7.24
N PHE A 60 2.73 4.73 -7.27
CA PHE A 60 1.45 4.05 -7.52
C PHE A 60 1.38 3.47 -8.94
N ILE A 61 1.85 4.20 -9.95
CA ILE A 61 1.93 3.70 -11.32
C ILE A 61 2.89 2.50 -11.40
N GLY A 62 4.06 2.58 -10.75
CA GLY A 62 5.02 1.47 -10.73
C GLY A 62 4.44 0.20 -10.10
N ILE A 63 3.74 0.34 -8.97
CA ILE A 63 3.06 -0.79 -8.31
C ILE A 63 1.95 -1.34 -9.21
N TYR A 64 1.13 -0.48 -9.80
CA TYR A 64 0.07 -0.89 -10.73
C TYR A 64 0.62 -1.69 -11.91
N LEU A 65 1.66 -1.17 -12.57
CA LEU A 65 2.30 -1.83 -13.71
C LEU A 65 2.93 -3.17 -13.32
N ALA A 66 3.46 -3.30 -12.10
CA ALA A 66 3.98 -4.57 -11.61
C ALA A 66 2.88 -5.62 -11.39
N ILE A 67 1.72 -5.20 -10.85
CA ILE A 67 0.61 -6.10 -10.48
C ILE A 67 -0.15 -6.63 -11.72
N ILE A 68 -0.21 -5.87 -12.81
CA ILE A 68 -0.93 -6.31 -14.03
C ILE A 68 -0.16 -7.35 -14.87
N THR A 69 1.04 -7.75 -14.45
CA THR A 69 1.84 -8.76 -15.13
C THR A 69 1.42 -10.17 -14.73
N GLU A 70 1.58 -11.15 -15.61
CA GLU A 70 1.35 -12.58 -15.26
C GLU A 70 2.24 -13.04 -14.10
N TRP A 71 3.42 -12.41 -13.95
CA TRP A 71 4.34 -12.68 -12.85
C TRP A 71 3.76 -12.32 -11.47
N ALA A 72 2.79 -11.41 -11.40
CA ALA A 72 2.13 -11.05 -10.15
C ALA A 72 1.33 -12.20 -9.51
N ALA A 73 0.97 -13.22 -10.30
CA ALA A 73 0.31 -14.42 -9.81
C ALA A 73 1.29 -15.44 -9.18
N SER A 74 2.60 -15.19 -9.23
CA SER A 74 3.62 -16.07 -8.66
C SER A 74 3.79 -15.90 -7.14
N TRP A 75 4.23 -16.98 -6.49
CA TRP A 75 4.60 -16.95 -5.08
C TRP A 75 5.81 -16.06 -4.81
N ASP A 76 6.78 -16.05 -5.73
CA ASP A 76 7.98 -15.21 -5.63
C ASP A 76 7.62 -13.73 -5.58
N PHE A 77 6.72 -13.29 -6.48
CA PHE A 77 6.21 -11.92 -6.45
C PHE A 77 5.51 -11.61 -5.13
N SER A 78 4.69 -12.53 -4.61
CA SER A 78 3.98 -12.35 -3.34
C SER A 78 4.95 -12.15 -2.17
N PHE A 79 6.04 -12.92 -2.11
CA PHE A 79 7.07 -12.74 -1.07
C PHE A 79 7.84 -11.44 -1.23
N ILE A 80 8.25 -11.07 -2.46
CA ILE A 80 8.93 -9.80 -2.73
C ILE A 80 8.03 -8.62 -2.34
N TYR A 81 6.75 -8.68 -2.73
CA TYR A 81 5.77 -7.64 -2.43
C TYR A 81 5.54 -7.49 -0.92
N LEU A 82 5.46 -8.61 -0.19
CA LEU A 82 5.37 -8.61 1.26
C LEU A 82 6.63 -8.02 1.92
N MET A 83 7.82 -8.40 1.48
CA MET A 83 9.07 -7.86 2.02
C MET A 83 9.21 -6.36 1.74
N ALA A 84 8.86 -5.93 0.53
CA ALA A 84 8.82 -4.51 0.17
C ALA A 84 7.82 -3.72 1.03
N THR A 85 6.66 -4.32 1.33
CA THR A 85 5.65 -3.73 2.22
C THR A 85 6.19 -3.57 3.63
N ILE A 86 6.81 -4.61 4.19
CA ILE A 86 7.42 -4.55 5.54
C ILE A 86 8.51 -3.47 5.59
N PHE A 87 9.37 -3.42 4.58
CA PHE A 87 10.41 -2.40 4.48
C PHE A 87 9.81 -1.00 4.42
N LEU A 88 8.80 -0.77 3.58
CA LEU A 88 8.11 0.50 3.48
C LEU A 88 7.50 0.92 4.82
N VAL A 89 6.81 0.02 5.51
CA VAL A 89 6.25 0.27 6.84
C VAL A 89 7.34 0.66 7.83
N ALA A 90 8.46 -0.08 7.86
CA ALA A 90 9.58 0.20 8.75
C ALA A 90 10.18 1.58 8.50
N VAL A 91 10.38 1.94 7.22
CA VAL A 91 10.84 3.27 6.81
C VAL A 91 9.84 4.33 7.26
N THR A 92 8.55 4.18 6.98
CA THR A 92 7.52 5.15 7.38
C THR A 92 7.47 5.34 8.89
N LEU A 93 7.54 4.27 9.69
CA LEU A 93 7.57 4.35 11.16
C LEU A 93 8.85 5.01 11.67
N PHE A 94 9.99 4.71 11.06
CA PHE A 94 11.26 5.35 11.38
C PHE A 94 11.25 6.84 11.06
N LEU A 95 10.63 7.26 9.96
CA LEU A 95 10.48 8.67 9.60
C LEU A 95 9.46 9.36 10.51
N ALA A 96 8.41 8.65 10.94
CA ALA A 96 7.36 9.17 11.80
C ALA A 96 7.91 9.79 13.10
N ARG A 97 9.01 9.23 13.65
CA ARG A 97 9.65 9.76 14.86
C ARG A 97 10.21 11.18 14.73
N PHE A 98 10.38 11.67 13.50
CA PHE A 98 10.87 13.02 13.22
C PHE A 98 9.74 14.04 13.01
N LEU A 99 8.47 13.62 13.03
CA LEU A 99 7.34 14.56 13.04
C LEU A 99 7.22 15.22 14.41
N THR A 100 7.47 16.53 14.45
CA THR A 100 7.17 17.37 15.63
C THR A 100 5.79 18.03 15.46
N LYS A 101 5.09 18.25 16.59
CA LYS A 101 3.77 18.92 16.59
C LYS A 101 3.82 20.29 15.91
N GLU A 102 4.92 21.01 16.07
CA GLU A 102 5.15 22.33 15.47
C GLU A 102 5.12 22.27 13.93
N ARG A 103 5.76 21.29 13.30
CA ARG A 103 5.75 21.15 11.83
C ARG A 103 4.35 20.91 11.28
N ILE A 104 3.54 20.13 12.00
CA ILE A 104 2.16 19.84 11.62
C ILE A 104 1.31 21.12 11.68
N ILE A 105 1.45 21.90 12.75
CA ILE A 105 0.69 23.16 12.94
C ILE A 105 1.13 24.24 11.94
N LEU A 106 2.43 24.34 11.64
CA LEU A 106 2.93 25.29 10.64
C LEU A 106 2.43 24.95 9.24
N SER A 107 2.35 23.67 8.89
CA SER A 107 1.77 23.23 7.62
C SER A 107 0.27 23.54 7.51
N SER A 108 -0.49 23.58 8.61
CA SER A 108 -1.93 23.86 8.55
C SER A 108 -2.27 25.35 8.44
N LYS A 109 -1.28 26.23 8.54
CA LYS A 109 -1.44 27.70 8.48
C LYS A 109 -1.00 28.29 7.14
N GLY A 110 -0.40 27.48 6.26
CA GLY A 110 -0.06 27.82 4.89
C GLY A 110 -1.24 27.68 3.95
#